data_AF-A0A945AK85-F1
#
_entry.id   AF-A0A945AK85-F1
#
_cell.length_a   1.000
_cell.length_b   1.000
_cell.length_c   1.000
_cell.angle_alpha   90.00
_cell.angle_beta   90.00
_cell.angle_gamma   90.00
#
_symmetry.space_group_name_H-M   'P 1'
#
loop_
_entity.id
_entity.type
_entity.pdbx_description
1 polymer ?
#
loop_
_entity_poly.entity_id
_entity_poly.type
_entity_poly.pdbx_seq_one_letter_code
_entity_poly.pdbx_strand_id
1 'polypeptide(L)' 'MDVIQKIAGELAVHQKQVTAAVALLDEGATVPFIARYRKEVTGGLDDIQLRLLGERLIYLRELN' A
#
# COMPACT_ATOMS: atom_id res chain seq x y z
N MET A 1 3.17 -16.87 -0.55
CA MET A 1 1.84 -16.38 -0.09
C MET A 1 1.60 -15.05 -0.77
N ASP A 2 0.41 -14.75 -1.30
CA ASP A 2 0.19 -13.49 -2.04
C ASP A 2 0.11 -12.30 -1.05
N VAL A 3 1.18 -11.51 -1.00
CA VAL A 3 1.32 -10.33 -0.13
C VAL A 3 0.24 -9.28 -0.42
N ILE A 4 -0.08 -9.06 -1.70
CA ILE A 4 -1.10 -8.08 -2.12
C ILE A 4 -2.47 -8.49 -1.60
N GLN A 5 -2.84 -9.77 -1.80
CA GLN A 5 -4.12 -10.30 -1.35
C GLN A 5 -4.27 -10.20 0.17
N LYS A 6 -3.21 -10.49 0.92
CA LYS A 6 -3.24 -10.43 2.39
C LYS A 6 -3.45 -9.00 2.90
N ILE A 7 -2.66 -8.05 2.39
CA ILE A 7 -2.76 -6.64 2.78
C ILE A 7 -4.13 -6.07 2.41
N ALA A 8 -4.66 -6.41 1.23
CA ALA A 8 -5.99 -5.98 0.81
C ALA A 8 -7.08 -6.45 1.78
N GLY A 9 -6.99 -7.70 2.25
CA GLY A 9 -7.89 -8.25 3.28
C GLY A 9 -7.75 -7.57 4.63
N GLU A 10 -6.51 -7.31 5.09
CA GLU A 10 -6.24 -6.64 6.37
C GLU A 10 -6.74 -5.19 6.41
N LEU A 11 -6.68 -4.48 5.27
CA LEU A 11 -7.09 -3.08 5.14
C LEU A 11 -8.54 -2.88 4.69
N ALA A 12 -9.24 -3.96 4.34
CA ALA A 12 -10.57 -3.93 3.72
C ALA A 12 -10.65 -3.02 2.47
N VAL A 13 -9.63 -3.13 1.59
CA VAL A 13 -9.54 -2.36 0.34
C VAL A 13 -9.37 -3.29 -0.87
N HIS A 14 -9.49 -2.75 -2.08
CA HIS A 14 -9.28 -3.55 -3.28
C HIS A 14 -7.81 -3.86 -3.53
N GLN A 15 -7.50 -5.07 -4.01
CA GLN A 15 -6.14 -5.47 -4.38
C GLN A 15 -5.48 -4.46 -5.35
N LYS A 16 -6.24 -3.89 -6.28
CA LYS A 16 -5.75 -2.86 -7.21
C LYS A 16 -5.20 -1.61 -6.50
N GLN A 17 -5.83 -1.19 -5.41
CA GLN A 17 -5.36 -0.06 -4.60
C GLN A 17 -4.04 -0.40 -3.92
N VAL A 18 -3.93 -1.62 -3.40
CA VAL A 18 -2.69 -2.13 -2.78
C VAL A 18 -1.57 -2.23 -3.80
N THR A 19 -1.82 -2.84 -4.98
CA THR A 19 -0.83 -2.95 -6.06
C THR A 19 -0.31 -1.58 -6.48
N ALA A 20 -1.19 -0.59 -6.66
CA ALA A 20 -0.79 0.77 -7.01
C ALA A 20 0.07 1.43 -5.93
N ALA A 21 -0.32 1.30 -4.65
CA ALA A 21 0.46 1.84 -3.54
C ALA A 21 1.82 1.15 -3.40
N VAL A 22 1.89 -0.17 -3.53
CA VAL A 22 3.14 -0.94 -3.49
C VAL A 22 4.08 -0.50 -4.61
N ALA A 23 3.60 -0.35 -5.84
CA ALA A 23 4.43 0.12 -6.95
C ALA A 23 5.06 1.48 -6.67
N LEU A 24 4.28 2.44 -6.15
CA LEU A 24 4.78 3.76 -5.79
C LEU A 24 5.83 3.71 -4.66
N LEU A 25 5.60 2.88 -3.64
CA LEU A 25 6.56 2.68 -2.54
C LEU A 25 7.86 2.03 -3.04
N ASP A 26 7.77 1.06 -3.96
CA ASP A 26 8.92 0.40 -4.58
C ASP A 26 9.73 1.36 -5.48
N GLU A 27 9.06 2.34 -6.10
CA GLU A 27 9.68 3.46 -6.82
C GLU A 27 10.31 4.51 -5.88
N GLY A 28 10.20 4.34 -4.56
CA GLY A 28 10.77 5.23 -3.55
C GLY A 28 9.88 6.40 -3.15
N ALA A 29 8.60 6.40 -3.54
CA ALA A 29 7.66 7.41 -3.06
C ALA A 29 7.41 7.22 -1.55
N THR A 30 7.24 8.33 -0.83
CA THR A 30 6.94 8.29 0.61
C THR A 30 5.43 8.30 0.85
N VAL A 31 4.96 7.77 1.99
CA VAL A 31 3.53 7.79 2.35
C VAL A 31 2.93 9.21 2.29
N PRO A 32 3.55 10.26 2.89
CA PRO A 32 3.00 11.62 2.79
C PRO A 32 2.93 12.14 1.36
N PHE A 33 3.87 11.75 0.50
CA PHE A 33 3.84 12.12 -0.91
C PHE A 33 2.69 11.43 -1.65
N ILE A 34 2.51 10.12 -1.44
CA ILE A 34 1.45 9.34 -2.09
C ILE A 34 0.07 9.88 -1.68
N ALA A 35 -0.15 10.06 -0.38
CA ALA A 35 -1.44 10.50 0.14
C ALA A 35 -1.84 11.90 -0.38
N ARG A 36 -0.86 12.77 -0.62
CA ARG A 36 -1.09 14.14 -1.08
C ARG A 36 -1.15 14.28 -2.61
N TYR A 37 -0.35 13.53 -3.36
CA TYR A 37 -0.13 13.77 -4.79
C TYR A 37 -0.47 12.58 -5.70
N ARG A 38 -0.79 11.41 -5.14
CA ARG A 38 -1.09 10.18 -5.90
C ARG A 38 -2.40 9.51 -5.45
N LYS A 39 -3.28 10.27 -4.80
CA LYS A 39 -4.57 9.78 -4.29
C LYS A 39 -5.43 9.10 -5.37
N GLU A 40 -5.50 9.66 -6.58
CA GLU A 40 -6.24 9.04 -7.70
C GLU A 40 -5.63 7.71 -8.15
N VAL A 41 -4.30 7.60 -8.13
CA VAL A 41 -3.57 6.40 -8.57
C VAL A 41 -3.82 5.23 -7.60
N THR A 42 -3.88 5.51 -6.30
CA THR A 42 -4.17 4.50 -5.27
C THR A 42 -5.67 4.25 -5.08
N GLY A 43 -6.54 4.88 -5.87
CA GLY A 43 -7.98 4.77 -5.71
C GLY A 43 -8.48 5.34 -4.38
N GLY A 44 -7.84 6.39 -3.86
CA GLY A 44 -8.33 7.15 -2.73
C GLY A 44 -7.77 6.74 -1.36
N LEU A 45 -6.74 5.89 -1.28
CA LEU A 45 -6.15 5.49 0.01
C LEU A 45 -5.70 6.72 0.81
N ASP A 46 -6.10 6.77 2.09
CA ASP A 46 -5.72 7.84 3.00
C ASP A 46 -4.36 7.59 3.69
N ASP A 47 -3.87 8.61 4.41
CA ASP A 47 -2.62 8.55 5.17
C ASP A 47 -2.54 7.37 6.14
N ILE A 48 -3.64 7.00 6.79
CA ILE A 48 -3.67 5.92 7.78
C ILE A 48 -3.54 4.58 7.07
N GLN A 49 -4.32 4.37 6.01
CA GLN A 49 -4.27 3.17 5.19
C GLN A 49 -2.90 2.99 4.55
N LEU A 50 -2.28 4.05 4.05
CA LEU A 50 -0.96 4.00 3.42
C LEU A 50 0.17 3.70 4.41
N ARG A 51 0.11 4.22 5.64
CA ARG A 51 1.08 3.88 6.69
C ARG A 51 0.99 2.41 7.06
N LEU A 52 -0.23 1.93 7.34
CA LEU A 52 -0.44 0.53 7.69
C LEU A 52 -0.05 -0.40 6.54
N LEU A 53 -0.40 -0.05 5.29
CA LEU A 53 0.05 -0.78 4.10
C LEU A 53 1.58 -0.91 4.05
N GLY A 54 2.31 0.19 4.26
CA GLY A 54 3.78 0.20 4.23
C GLY A 54 4.40 -0.69 5.32
N GLU A 55 3.89 -0.60 6.55
CA GLU A 55 4.34 -1.45 7.67
C GLU A 55 4.08 -2.93 7.39
N ARG A 56 2.89 -3.27 6.88
CA ARG A 56 2.52 -4.66 6.55
C ARG A 56 3.32 -5.19 5.36
N LEU A 57 3.58 -4.36 4.36
CA LEU A 57 4.39 -4.72 3.20
C LEU A 57 5.81 -5.13 3.61
N ILE A 58 6.46 -4.35 4.47
CA ILE A 58 7.82 -4.64 4.96
C ILE A 58 7.79 -5.97 5.73
N TYR A 59 6.92 -6.09 6.73
CA TYR A 59 6.82 -7.28 7.57
C TYR A 59 6.57 -8.56 6.76
N LEU A 60 5.65 -8.51 5.79
CA LEU A 60 5.33 -9.68 4.96
C LEU A 60 6.42 -10.01 3.95
N ARG A 61 7.24 -9.05 3.51
CA ARG A 61 8.39 -9.31 2.65
C ARG A 61 9.56 -9.93 3.42
N GLU A 62 9.76 -9.57 4.69
CA GLU A 62 10.81 -10.14 5.54
C GLU A 62 10.52 -11.59 5.99
N LEU A 63 9.24 -11.98 6.03
CA LEU A 63 8.81 -13.32 6.45
C LEU A 63 8.85 -14.38 5.32
N ASN A 64 9.06 -13.95 4.07
CA ASN A 64 9.14 -14.83 2.88
C ASN A 64 10.58 -14.96 2.39
#